data_AF-A0A919X105-F1
#
_entry.id   AF-A0A919X105-F1
#
_cell.length_a   1.000
_cell.length_b   1.000
_cell.length_c   1.000
_cell.angle_alpha   90.00
_cell.angle_beta   90.00
_cell.angle_gamma   90.00
#
_symmetry.space_group_name_H-M   'P 1'
#
loop_
_entity.id
_entity.type
_entity.pdbx_description
1 polymer ?
#
loop_
_entity_poly.entity_id
_entity_poly.type
_entity_poly.pdbx_seq_one_letter_code
_entity_poly.pdbx_strand_id
1 'polypeptide(L)' 'MMAAAGKVTIAEVEQLVETGSINPDHVHTPGIYVQGIIKGKQEKRIERLIFRQEV' A
#
# COMPACT_ATOMS: atom_id res chain seq x y z
N MET A 1 -6.89 -12.70 -0.49
CA MET A 1 -6.54 -11.28 -0.64
C MET A 1 -7.47 -10.45 0.22
N MET A 2 -6.99 -9.45 0.97
CA MET A 2 -7.83 -8.66 1.89
C MET A 2 -8.69 -7.63 1.17
N ALA A 3 -8.12 -6.86 0.23
CA ALA A 3 -8.82 -5.78 -0.48
C ALA A 3 -10.10 -6.24 -1.20
N ALA A 4 -10.07 -7.41 -1.87
CA ALA A 4 -11.22 -7.95 -2.59
C ALA A 4 -12.24 -8.68 -1.70
N ALA A 5 -11.88 -9.02 -0.46
CA ALA A 5 -12.74 -9.77 0.45
C ALA A 5 -13.63 -8.86 1.33
N GLY A 6 -13.25 -7.59 1.49
CA GLY A 6 -14.02 -6.61 2.25
C GLY A 6 -15.30 -6.20 1.52
N LYS A 7 -16.41 -6.07 2.26
CA LYS A 7 -17.60 -5.36 1.75
C LYS A 7 -17.29 -3.88 1.49
N VAL A 8 -16.43 -3.31 2.33
CA VAL A 8 -15.87 -1.97 2.21
C VAL A 8 -14.39 -2.05 2.54
N THR A 9 -13.56 -1.52 1.66
CA THR A 9 -12.10 -1.51 1.73
C THR A 9 -11.60 -0.08 1.66
N ILE A 10 -10.83 0.31 2.67
CA ILE A 10 -10.14 1.60 2.74
C ILE A 10 -8.64 1.32 2.68
N ALA A 11 -7.95 1.92 1.70
CA ALA A 11 -6.51 1.79 1.54
C ALA A 11 -5.78 2.99 2.17
N GLU A 12 -4.92 2.73 3.15
CA GLU A 12 -3.93 3.72 3.61
C GLU A 12 -2.70 3.68 2.69
N VAL A 13 -2.29 4.85 2.19
CA VAL A 13 -1.19 4.98 1.23
C VAL A 13 -0.17 6.03 1.66
N GLU A 14 1.10 5.85 1.28
CA GLU A 14 2.16 6.85 1.49
C GLU A 14 2.04 8.01 0.50
N GLN A 15 1.65 7.71 -0.74
CA GLN A 15 1.56 8.66 -1.83
C GLN A 15 0.19 8.57 -2.49
N LEU A 16 -0.44 9.72 -2.67
CA LEU A 16 -1.65 9.90 -3.46
C LEU A 16 -1.24 10.64 -4.73
N VAL A 17 -1.60 10.08 -5.89
CA VAL A 17 -1.24 10.63 -7.21
C VAL A 17 -2.50 10.84 -8.04
N GLU A 18 -2.39 11.63 -9.09
CA GLU A 18 -3.49 11.86 -10.02
C GLU A 18 -3.77 10.63 -10.90
N THR A 19 -5.01 10.51 -11.37
CA THR A 19 -5.43 9.45 -12.28
C THR A 19 -4.54 9.41 -13.52
N GLY A 20 -4.11 8.22 -13.92
CA GLY A 20 -3.21 8.03 -15.06
C GLY A 20 -1.72 8.21 -14.74
N SER A 21 -1.36 8.67 -13.53
CA SER A 21 0.05 8.78 -13.11
C SER A 21 0.71 7.43 -12.87
N ILE A 22 -0.07 6.36 -12.67
CA ILE A 22 0.43 4.99 -12.51
C ILE A 22 0.25 4.27 -13.84
N ASN A 23 1.32 3.68 -14.37
CA ASN A 23 1.24 2.81 -15.54
C ASN A 23 0.30 1.63 -15.23
N PRO A 24 -0.72 1.34 -16.08
CA PRO A 24 -1.63 0.22 -15.90
C PRO A 24 -0.95 -1.12 -15.61
N ASP A 25 0.20 -1.40 -16.23
CA ASP A 25 0.96 -2.65 -16.03
C ASP A 25 1.62 -2.76 -14.65
N HIS A 26 1.73 -1.64 -13.93
CA HIS A 26 2.27 -1.58 -12.56
C HIS A 26 1.18 -1.58 -11.47
N VAL A 27 -0.10 -1.64 -11.84
CA VAL A 27 -1.21 -1.67 -10.88
C VAL A 27 -1.33 -3.06 -10.26
N HIS A 28 -0.84 -3.23 -9.02
CA HIS A 28 -0.91 -4.51 -8.31
C HIS A 28 -2.32 -4.90 -7.84
N THR A 29 -3.10 -3.93 -7.39
CA THR A 29 -4.48 -4.13 -6.90
C THR A 29 -5.40 -3.17 -7.64
N PRO A 30 -6.32 -3.66 -8.49
CA PRO A 30 -7.25 -2.81 -9.21
C PRO A 30 -8.10 -1.94 -8.28
N GLY A 31 -8.33 -0.69 -8.69
CA GLY A 31 -9.10 0.29 -7.90
C GLY A 31 -10.56 -0.12 -7.61
N ILE A 32 -11.13 -1.05 -8.39
CA ILE A 32 -12.50 -1.57 -8.16
C ILE A 32 -12.67 -2.23 -6.78
N TYR A 33 -11.59 -2.73 -6.19
CA TYR A 33 -11.61 -3.35 -4.86
C TYR A 33 -11.48 -2.35 -3.72
N VAL A 34 -11.34 -1.05 -3.98
CA VAL A 34 -11.04 -0.01 -2.98
C VAL A 34 -12.09 1.11 -3.05
N GLN A 35 -12.81 1.36 -1.96
CA GLN A 35 -13.88 2.38 -1.92
C GLN A 35 -13.43 3.70 -1.29
N GLY A 36 -12.34 3.67 -0.51
CA GLY A 36 -11.76 4.87 0.09
C GLY A 36 -10.23 4.81 0.10
N ILE A 37 -9.59 5.96 -0.02
CA ILE A 37 -8.14 6.09 0.08
C ILE A 37 -7.83 7.18 1.11
N ILE A 38 -6.91 6.87 2.03
CA ILE A 38 -6.41 7.84 3.02
C ILE A 38 -4.90 7.93 2.89
N LYS A 39 -4.38 9.16 2.81
CA LYS A 39 -2.94 9.40 2.88
C LYS A 39 -2.53 9.43 4.36
N GLY A 40 -1.79 8.42 4.80
CA GLY A 40 -1.36 8.27 6.19
C GLY A 40 0.09 8.67 6.40
N LYS A 41 0.43 9.13 7.61
CA LYS A 41 1.82 9.23 8.07
C LYS A 41 2.20 7.88 8.67
N GLN A 42 3.11 7.17 8.01
CA GLN A 42 3.46 5.81 8.38
C GLN A 42 4.73 5.76 9.23
N GLU A 43 4.71 4.97 10.30
CA GLU A 43 5.91 4.60 11.06
C GLU A 43 6.26 3.13 10.75
N LYS A 44 7.26 2.91 9.88
CA LYS A 44 7.71 1.58 9.49
C LYS A 44 8.65 1.01 10.56
N ARG A 45 8.08 0.53 11.66
CA ARG A 45 8.84 -0.11 12.75
C ARG A 45 9.37 -1.47 12.29
N ILE A 46 10.62 -1.76 12.65
CA ILE A 46 11.20 -3.08 12.50
C ILE A 46 11.16 -3.74 13.87
N GLU A 47 10.34 -4.78 14.01
CA GLU A 47 10.15 -5.49 15.29
C GLU A 47 11.47 -6.06 15.81
N ARG A 48 12.28 -6.64 14.91
CA ARG A 48 13.59 -7.19 15.23
C ARG A 48 14.63 -6.79 14.18
N LEU A 49 15.48 -5.84 14.53
CA LEU A 49 16.61 -5.40 13.71
C LEU A 49 17.75 -6.42 13.81
N ILE A 50 17.99 -7.18 12.74
CA ILE A 50 19.11 -8.12 12.65
C ILE A 50 20.04 -7.66 11.53
N PHE A 51 21.30 -7.44 11.88
CA PHE A 51 22.34 -7.06 10.93
C PHE A 51 23.33 -8.23 10.77
N ARG A 52 23.79 -8.46 9.54
CA ARG A 52 24.93 -9.35 9.30
C ARG A 52 26.19 -8.59 9.69
N GLN A 53 26.99 -9.12 10.61
CA GLN A 53 28.35 -8.63 10.81
C GLN A 53 29.21 -9.10 9.63
N GLU A 54 29.86 -8.17 8.96
CA GLU A 54 30.95 -8.48 8.03
C GLU A 54 32.18 -8.91 8.87
N VAL A 55 32.83 -10.01 8.45
CA VAL A 55 34.08 -10.53 9.02
C VAL A 55 35.23 -10.02 8.16
#